data_AF-A0A2X2J0K2-F1
#
_entry.id   AF-A0A2X2J0K2-F1
#
_cell.length_a   1.000
_cell.length_b   1.000
_cell.length_c   1.000
_cell.angle_alpha   90.00
_cell.angle_beta   90.00
_cell.angle_gamma   90.00
#
_symmetry.space_group_name_H-M   'P 1'
#
loop_
_entity.id
_entity.type
_entity.pdbx_description
1 polymer ?
#
loop_
_entity_poly.entity_id
_entity_poly.type
_entity_poly.pdbx_seq_one_letter_code
_entity_poly.pdbx_strand_id
1 'polypeptide(L)' 'MSFPKGGTKSAMRRLIMGGAVQIDTIKQLNAELMVDLNLYFKIKLGKRTYFKVI' A
#
# COMPACT_ATOMS: atom_id res chain seq x y z
N MET A 1 2.62 -2.76 -12.39
CA MET A 1 1.85 -2.88 -11.13
C MET A 1 0.36 -2.70 -11.41
N SER A 2 -0.41 -3.76 -11.65
CA SER A 2 -1.87 -3.64 -11.83
C SER A 2 -2.55 -3.75 -10.46
N PHE A 3 -3.15 -2.66 -9.98
CA PHE A 3 -4.06 -2.71 -8.83
C PHE A 3 -5.17 -3.75 -9.09
N PRO A 4 -5.71 -4.41 -8.04
CA PRO A 4 -6.89 -5.27 -8.21
C PRO A 4 -7.95 -4.50 -9.00
N LYS A 5 -8.54 -5.13 -10.03
CA LYS A 5 -9.52 -4.52 -10.93
C LYS A 5 -10.58 -3.77 -10.09
N GLY A 6 -10.53 -2.43 -10.09
CA GLY A 6 -11.39 -1.56 -9.28
C GLY A 6 -10.68 -0.60 -8.31
N GLY A 7 -9.37 -0.75 -8.06
CA GLY A 7 -8.61 0.15 -7.20
C GLY A 7 -8.16 1.43 -7.92
N THR A 8 -8.79 2.58 -7.64
CA THR A 8 -8.33 3.89 -8.13
C THR A 8 -7.24 4.48 -7.24
N LYS A 9 -6.44 5.41 -7.79
CA LYS A 9 -5.45 6.19 -7.01
C LYS A 9 -6.07 6.87 -5.80
N SER A 10 -7.28 7.42 -5.95
CA SER A 10 -8.03 8.07 -4.87
C SER A 10 -8.49 7.09 -3.80
N ALA A 11 -8.91 5.87 -4.18
CA ALA A 11 -9.25 4.82 -3.23
C ALA A 11 -8.02 4.40 -2.40
N MET A 12 -6.86 4.23 -3.05
CA MET A 12 -5.61 3.91 -2.35
C MET A 12 -5.19 5.02 -1.38
N ARG A 13 -5.28 6.29 -1.78
CA ARG A 13 -5.00 7.45 -0.91
C ARG A 13 -5.87 7.43 0.35
N ARG A 14 -7.17 7.15 0.23
CA ARG A 14 -8.07 7.00 1.39
C ARG A 14 -7.68 5.83 2.30
N LEU A 15 -7.28 4.69 1.73
CA LEU A 15 -6.82 3.54 2.53
C LEU A 15 -5.55 3.87 3.32
N ILE A 16 -4.59 4.57 2.71
CA ILE A 16 -3.35 4.99 3.39
C ILE A 16 -3.71 5.95 4.53
N MET A 17 -4.44 7.02 4.24
CA MET A 17 -4.82 8.01 5.26
C MET A 17 -5.68 7.40 6.39
N GLY A 18 -6.47 6.37 6.09
CA GLY A 18 -7.25 5.61 7.08
C GLY A 18 -6.44 4.57 7.87
N GLY A 19 -5.13 4.46 7.66
CA GLY A 19 -4.26 3.51 8.38
C GLY A 19 -4.47 2.05 8.01
N ALA A 20 -5.10 1.78 6.87
CA ALA A 20 -5.36 0.44 6.35
C ALA A 20 -4.19 -0.13 5.54
N VAL A 21 -3.14 0.66 5.29
CA VAL A 21 -1.97 0.25 4.50
C VAL A 21 -0.76 0.13 5.42
N GLN A 22 -0.04 -0.98 5.31
CA GLN A 22 1.20 -1.22 6.03
C GLN A 22 2.26 -1.69 5.03
N ILE A 23 3.46 -1.11 5.12
CA ILE A 23 4.63 -1.55 4.37
C ILE A 23 5.56 -2.22 5.37
N ASP A 24 5.86 -3.49 5.12
CA ASP A 24 6.53 -4.42 6.04
C ASP A 24 5.82 -4.49 7.40
N THR A 25 6.34 -3.78 8.39
CA THR A 25 5.79 -3.70 9.76
C THR A 25 5.19 -2.34 10.10
N ILE A 26 5.35 -1.34 9.22
CA ILE A 26 5.03 0.06 9.50
C ILE A 26 3.72 0.46 8.80
N LYS A 27 2.73 0.89 9.59
CA LYS A 27 1.51 1.50 9.05
C LYS A 27 1.85 2.82 8.37
N GLN A 28 1.37 2.98 7.15
CA GLN A 28 1.57 4.19 6.36
C GLN A 28 0.34 5.08 6.44
N LEU A 29 0.55 6.33 6.80
CA LEU A 29 -0.47 7.38 6.85
C LEU A 29 -0.20 8.51 5.84
N ASN A 30 1.03 8.55 5.29
CA ASN A 30 1.40 9.51 4.26
C ASN A 30 1.20 8.90 2.86
N ALA A 31 0.18 9.35 2.14
CA ALA A 31 -0.12 8.89 0.78
C ALA A 31 0.81 9.43 -0.30
N GLU A 32 1.67 10.40 0.04
CA GLU A 32 2.68 10.98 -0.84
C GLU A 32 4.09 10.48 -0.49
N LEU A 33 4.20 9.51 0.41
CA LEU A 33 5.46 8.85 0.72
C LEU A 33 6.05 8.24 -0.55
N MET A 34 7.27 8.67 -0.88
CA MET A 34 8.07 8.03 -1.91
C MET A 34 8.65 6.73 -1.35
N VAL A 35 8.52 5.64 -2.11
CA VAL A 35 9.04 4.32 -1.77
C VAL A 35 10.00 3.85 -2.85
N ASP A 36 11.16 3.35 -2.44
CA ASP A 36 12.15 2.80 -3.37
C ASP A 36 11.77 1.36 -3.76
N LEU A 37 11.40 1.18 -5.03
CA LEU A 37 10.93 -0.10 -5.55
C LEU A 37 12.02 -1.20 -5.57
N ASN A 38 13.29 -0.84 -5.40
CA ASN A 38 14.40 -1.81 -5.33
C ASN A 38 14.47 -2.54 -3.98
N LEU A 39 13.79 -2.02 -2.95
CA LEU A 39 13.65 -2.67 -1.66
C LEU A 39 12.43 -3.59 -1.75
N TYR A 40 12.63 -4.90 -1.62
CA TYR A 40 11.57 -5.91 -1.72
C TYR A 40 10.49 -5.75 -0.63
N PHE A 41 9.58 -4.79 -0.82
CA PHE A 41 8.56 -4.43 0.16
C PHE A 41 7.42 -5.44 0.22
N LYS A 42 6.95 -5.72 1.43
CA LYS A 42 5.69 -6.43 1.69
C LYS A 42 4.59 -5.43 1.98
N ILE A 43 3.65 -5.23 1.06
CA ILE A 43 2.52 -4.33 1.27
C ILE A 43 1.35 -5.13 1.83
N LYS A 44 0.86 -4.75 3.02
CA LYS A 44 -0.37 -5.28 3.63
C LYS A 44 -1.51 -4.26 3.50
N LEU A 45 -2.64 -4.71 2.96
CA LEU A 45 -3.90 -3.97 2.95
C LEU A 45 -4.90 -4.61 3.94
N GLY A 46 -5.39 -3.81 4.89
CA GLY A 46 -6.31 -4.24 5.92
C GLY A 46 -5.74 -5.34 6.82
N LYS A 47 -6.55 -6.34 7.18
CA LYS A 47 -6.14 -7.39 8.14
C LYS A 47 -5.35 -8.54 7.51
N ARG A 48 -5.56 -8.88 6.22
CA ARG A 48 -5.11 -10.18 5.66
C ARG A 48 -4.51 -10.13 4.26
N THR A 49 -4.70 -9.07 3.48
CA THR A 49 -4.29 -9.07 2.08
C THR A 49 -2.85 -8.57 1.96
N TYR A 50 -1.96 -9.38 1.38
CA TYR A 50 -0.57 -9.03 1.14
C TYR A 50 -0.28 -8.97 -0.36
N PHE A 51 0.47 -7.96 -0.77
CA PHE A 51 0.94 -7.75 -2.13
C PHE A 51 2.46 -7.67 -2.10
N LYS A 52 3.11 -8.40 -3.00
CA LYS A 52 4.53 -8.21 -3.30
C LYS A 52 4.62 -7.22 -4.44
N VAL A 53 5.42 -6.17 -4.26
CA VAL A 53 5.80 -5.30 -5.37
C VAL A 53 6.91 -6.00 -6.12
N ILE A 54 6.71 -6.21 -7.43
CA ILE A 54 7.68 -6.77 -8.39
C ILE A 54 7.78 -5.77 -9.53
#